data_AF-A0A528ALF5-F1
#
_entry.id   AF-A0A528ALF5-F1
#
_cell.length_a   1.000
_cell.length_b   1.000
_cell.length_c   1.000
_cell.angle_alpha   90.00
_cell.angle_beta   90.00
_cell.angle_gamma   90.00
#
_symmetry.space_group_name_H-M   'P 1'
#
loop_
_entity.id
_entity.type
_entity.pdbx_description
1 polymer ?
#
loop_
_entity_poly.entity_id
_entity_poly.type
_entity_poly.pdbx_seq_one_letter_code
_entity_poly.pdbx_strand_id
1 'polypeptide(L)' 'SWGSQNAWLRQITSQNRLFVHNRTAAGLGLVDDDWVWIESINGKVKGQIKLVDGVNPDTVWTWNAIGKRRGSWGLKD' A
#
# COMPACT_ATOMS: atom_id res chain seq x y z
N SER A 1 4.86 -4.72 9.26
CA SER A 1 4.90 -3.86 10.44
C SER A 1 4.49 -4.66 11.65
N TRP A 2 5.11 -4.42 12.81
CA TRP A 2 4.62 -4.93 14.11
C TRP A 2 3.14 -4.59 14.36
N GLY A 3 2.60 -3.55 13.69
CA GLY A 3 1.20 -3.16 13.76
C GLY A 3 0.19 -4.16 13.19
N SER A 4 0.58 -5.07 12.28
CA SER A 4 -0.38 -6.06 11.74
C SER A 4 -0.65 -7.24 12.69
N GLN A 5 0.20 -7.45 13.70
CA GLN A 5 0.00 -8.45 14.75
C GLN A 5 -0.74 -7.88 15.97
N ASN A 6 -0.71 -6.56 16.16
CA ASN A 6 -1.41 -5.93 17.24
C ASN A 6 -2.88 -5.69 16.84
N ALA A 7 -3.80 -6.37 17.52
CA ALA A 7 -5.24 -6.28 17.25
C ALA A 7 -5.78 -4.85 17.35
N TRP A 8 -5.22 -4.02 18.23
CA TRP A 8 -5.61 -2.62 18.41
C TRP A 8 -5.14 -1.75 17.24
N LEU A 9 -3.88 -1.94 16.79
CA LEU A 9 -3.33 -1.17 15.67
C LEU A 9 -4.02 -1.50 14.33
N ARG A 10 -4.53 -2.72 14.17
CA ARG A 10 -5.33 -3.11 12.99
C ARG A 10 -6.65 -2.35 12.86
N GLN A 11 -7.22 -1.85 13.96
CA GLN A 11 -8.43 -1.03 13.89
C GLN A 11 -8.15 0.34 13.27
N ILE A 12 -6.91 0.83 13.39
CA ILE A 12 -6.49 2.16 12.90
C ILE A 12 -6.04 2.07 11.43
N THR A 13 -5.32 1.01 11.05
CA THR A 13 -4.83 0.80 9.68
C THR A 13 -5.03 -0.64 9.24
N SER A 14 -6.23 -0.95 8.74
CA SER A 14 -6.60 -2.30 8.27
C SER A 14 -6.20 -2.58 6.82
N GLN A 15 -5.94 -1.53 6.02
CA GLN A 15 -5.62 -1.65 4.60
C GLN A 15 -4.28 -1.01 4.28
N ASN A 16 -3.46 -1.73 3.51
CA ASN A 16 -2.20 -1.18 3.00
C ASN A 16 -2.44 -0.49 1.66
N ARG A 17 -2.54 0.84 1.69
CA ARG A 17 -2.70 1.64 0.48
C ARG A 17 -1.35 2.04 -0.10
N LEU A 18 -1.31 2.23 -1.42
CA LEU A 18 -0.25 2.99 -2.07
C LEU A 18 -0.67 4.46 -2.06
N PHE A 19 0.08 5.31 -1.39
CA PHE A 19 -0.18 6.74 -1.37
C PHE A 19 0.43 7.39 -2.61
N VAL A 20 -0.41 8.06 -3.39
CA VAL A 20 -0.06 8.65 -4.68
C VAL A 20 -0.47 10.11 -4.69
N HIS A 21 0.36 10.98 -5.23
CA HIS A 21 0.01 12.38 -5.38
C HIS A 21 -1.08 12.60 -6.43
N ASN A 22 -1.99 13.55 -6.19
CA ASN A 22 -3.15 13.82 -7.07
C ASN A 22 -2.74 14.12 -8.53
N ARG A 23 -1.69 14.94 -8.73
CA ARG A 23 -1.18 15.26 -10.08
C ARG A 23 -0.71 14.00 -10.83
N THR A 24 -0.04 13.11 -10.13
CA THR A 24 0.54 11.89 -10.72
C THR A 24 -0.55 10.92 -11.09
N ALA A 25 -1.55 10.74 -10.21
CA ALA A 25 -2.74 9.96 -10.50
C ALA A 25 -3.52 10.52 -11.70
N ALA A 26 -3.77 11.83 -11.74
CA ALA A 26 -4.45 12.48 -12.85
C ALA A 26 -3.71 12.29 -14.19
N GLY A 27 -2.38 12.41 -14.19
CA GLY A 27 -1.56 12.17 -15.39
C GLY A 27 -1.61 10.72 -15.89
N LEU A 28 -1.97 9.77 -15.02
CA LEU A 28 -2.13 8.35 -15.34
C LEU A 28 -3.61 7.94 -15.53
N GLY A 29 -4.55 8.87 -15.42
CA GLY A 29 -5.99 8.59 -15.49
C GLY A 29 -6.52 7.75 -14.33
N LEU A 30 -5.85 7.81 -13.17
CA LEU A 30 -6.20 7.06 -11.96
C LEU A 30 -7.05 7.90 -11.01
N VAL A 31 -7.94 7.23 -10.28
CA VAL A 31 -8.80 7.83 -9.25
C VAL A 31 -8.60 7.17 -7.88
N ASP A 32 -9.10 7.81 -6.83
CA ASP A 32 -9.03 7.25 -5.48
C ASP A 32 -9.65 5.85 -5.43
N ASP A 33 -9.08 4.98 -4.59
CA ASP A 33 -9.47 3.56 -4.48
C ASP A 33 -9.20 2.66 -5.70
N ASP A 34 -8.56 3.14 -6.77
CA ASP A 34 -8.17 2.30 -7.90
C ASP A 34 -7.19 1.18 -7.53
N TRP A 35 -7.35 0.05 -8.21
CA TRP A 35 -6.40 -1.05 -8.15
C TRP A 35 -5.33 -0.89 -9.22
N VAL A 36 -4.09 -0.73 -8.78
CA VAL A 36 -2.94 -0.54 -9.67
C VAL A 36 -1.93 -1.67 -9.54
N TRP A 37 -1.12 -1.80 -10.57
CA TRP A 37 0.10 -2.59 -10.53
C TRP A 37 1.30 -1.68 -10.28
N ILE A 38 2.15 -2.08 -9.35
CA ILE A 38 3.43 -1.43 -9.05
C ILE A 38 4.51 -2.36 -9.60
N GLU A 39 5.27 -1.86 -10.58
CA GLU A 39 6.24 -2.64 -11.35
C GLU A 39 7.64 -2.07 -11.18
N SER A 40 8.61 -2.95 -10.99
CA SER A 40 10.03 -2.63 -10.95
C SER A 40 10.83 -3.76 -11.58
N ILE A 41 12.13 -3.57 -11.71
CA ILE A 41 13.04 -4.64 -12.15
C ILE A 41 12.98 -5.90 -11.26
N ASN A 42 12.59 -5.75 -10.00
CA ASN A 42 12.52 -6.86 -9.03
C ASN A 42 11.18 -7.62 -9.09
N GLY A 43 10.22 -7.15 -9.88
CA GLY A 43 8.91 -7.77 -10.02
C GLY A 43 7.76 -6.79 -9.81
N LYS A 44 6.59 -7.37 -9.53
CA LYS A 44 5.30 -6.70 -9.63
C LYS A 44 4.40 -7.02 -8.45
N VAL A 45 3.68 -6.03 -7.93
CA VAL A 45 2.69 -6.19 -6.85
C VAL A 45 1.43 -5.41 -7.16
N LYS A 46 0.26 -5.96 -6.80
CA LYS A 46 -1.03 -5.30 -6.94
C LYS A 46 -1.39 -4.61 -5.63
N GLY A 47 -1.81 -3.36 -5.69
CA GLY A 47 -2.21 -2.58 -4.52
C GLY A 47 -3.34 -1.62 -4.85
N GLN A 48 -4.08 -1.21 -3.83
CA GLN A 48 -5.12 -0.20 -3.95
C GLN A 48 -4.53 1.16 -3.60
N ILE A 49 -4.81 2.20 -4.39
CA ILE A 49 -4.24 3.52 -4.16
C ILE A 49 -5.07 4.35 -3.17
N LYS A 50 -4.44 5.38 -2.62
CA LYS A 50 -5.09 6.49 -1.92
C LYS A 50 -4.43 7.78 -2.39
N LEU A 51 -5.22 8.75 -2.84
CA LEU A 51 -4.72 10.03 -3.33
C LEU A 51 -4.45 10.99 -2.17
N VAL A 52 -3.27 11.62 -2.16
CA VAL A 52 -2.81 12.52 -1.08
C VAL A 52 -1.92 13.63 -1.64
N ASP A 53 -2.29 14.90 -1.42
CA ASP A 53 -1.49 16.07 -1.86
C ASP A 53 -0.16 16.24 -1.12
N GLY A 54 -0.05 15.71 0.10
CA GLY A 54 1.16 15.79 0.93
C GLY A 54 2.31 14.87 0.49
N VAL A 55 2.14 14.09 -0.58
CA VAL A 55 3.19 13.22 -1.14
C VAL A 55 3.91 13.95 -2.26
N ASN A 56 5.23 13.80 -2.37
CA ASN A 56 5.95 14.37 -3.51
C ASN A 56 5.39 13.78 -4.83
N PRO A 57 5.12 14.58 -5.88
CA PRO A 57 4.57 14.08 -7.14
C PRO A 57 5.36 12.95 -7.82
N ASP A 58 6.68 12.92 -7.64
CA ASP A 58 7.55 11.95 -8.30
C ASP A 58 7.82 10.71 -7.42
N THR A 59 7.16 10.60 -6.28
CA THR A 59 7.30 9.44 -5.39
C THR A 59 5.95 8.86 -4.99
N VAL A 60 5.97 7.56 -4.68
CA VAL A 60 4.84 6.85 -4.08
C VAL A 60 5.37 6.07 -2.89
N TRP A 61 4.51 5.84 -1.89
CA TRP A 61 4.92 5.08 -0.71
C TRP A 61 3.79 4.23 -0.15
N THR A 62 4.16 3.17 0.55
CA THR A 62 3.24 2.26 1.23
C THR A 62 3.90 1.73 2.49
N TRP A 63 3.11 1.23 3.43
CA TRP A 63 3.66 0.66 4.65
C TRP A 63 4.27 -0.71 4.39
N ASN A 64 5.48 -0.92 4.89
CA ASN A 64 6.16 -2.19 4.76
C ASN A 64 5.54 -3.28 5.67
N ALA A 65 5.49 -4.51 5.14
CA ALA A 65 5.11 -5.72 5.87
C ALA A 65 3.68 -5.71 6.49
N ILE A 66 2.72 -4.99 5.91
CA ILE A 66 1.29 -5.17 6.24
C ILE A 66 0.70 -6.37 5.47
N GLY A 67 0.95 -6.46 4.16
CA GLY A 67 0.43 -7.51 3.28
C GLY A 67 1.25 -8.81 3.24
N LYS A 68 1.54 -9.43 4.40
CA LYS A 68 2.25 -10.72 4.42
C LYS A 68 1.33 -11.85 3.96
N ARG A 69 1.83 -12.72 3.09
CA ARG A 69 1.12 -13.91 2.61
C ARG A 69 0.79 -14.84 3.80
N ARG A 70 -0.36 -15.50 3.75
CA ARG A 70 -0.76 -16.53 4.72
C ARG A 70 0.34 -17.59 4.84
N GLY A 71 0.69 -17.98 6.07
CA GLY A 71 1.77 -18.94 6.36
C GLY A 71 3.19 -18.36 6.41
N SER A 72 3.42 -17.14 5.90
CA SER A 72 4.75 -16.48 5.95
C SER A 72 5.07 -15.83 7.29
N TRP A 73 4.25 -16.07 8.32
CA TRP A 73 4.44 -15.56 9.66
C TRP A 73 5.23 -16.50 10.56
N GLY A 74 5.41 -17.78 10.18
CA GLY A 74 6.13 -18.76 10.99
C GLY A 74 5.51 -18.99 12.38
N LEU A 75 4.28 -18.53 12.59
CA LEU A 75 3.52 -18.79 13.80
C LEU A 75 2.90 -20.19 13.64
N LYS A 76 3.25 -21.09 14.55
CA LYS A 76 2.52 -22.34 14.74
C LYS A 76 1.24 -22.02 15.49
N ASP A 77 0.20 -22.82 15.25
CA ASP A 77 -1.04 -22.76 16.02
C ASP A 77 -0.78 -22.85 17.53
#